data_AF-A0A480BS12-F1
#
_entry.id   AF-A0A480BS12-F1
#
_cell.length_a   1.000
_cell.length_b   1.000
_cell.length_c   1.000
_cell.angle_alpha   90.00
_cell.angle_beta   90.00
_cell.angle_gamma   90.00
#
_symmetry.space_group_name_H-M   'P 1'
#
loop_
_entity.id
_entity.type
_entity.pdbx_description
1 polymer ?
#
loop_
_entity_poly.entity_id
_entity_poly.type
_entity_poly.pdbx_seq_one_letter_code
_entity_poly.pdbx_strand_id
1 'polypeptide(L)'
;MNGLFHTAAGGQAQRVMPGQTLDLTAPRADPAGIVFQRTVYLRIGLDAACDRPALTAASVLALQFQPCTVTVDANTDDWVQRWQGGARTRVELAWPAPVIRVDSALYGVVALHRVDGEAVAEQPTASASTGAALSEPFVAAAFEARLSADRPGARQRRKAELIARRQAHRSLSAAAVGRTEKALAQAAPEQAVEWLYGLSALHLAGAPSSPRLTLRSADGGEVLWQWLEPGPQAATVTWQPAALAEAWQAALERALGLLDAKGPRPAVLVLPLEIASDAPCRVHVMQAQVGAVLEQVGGEGVAQ
;
A
#
# COMPACT_ATOMS: atom_id res chain seq x y z
N MET A 1 -21.56 15.94 -10.51
CA MET A 1 -21.36 14.47 -10.40
C MET A 1 -20.86 14.19 -9.00
N ASN A 2 -21.64 13.49 -8.18
CA ASN A 2 -21.37 13.35 -6.75
C ASN A 2 -20.89 11.93 -6.43
N GLY A 3 -19.83 11.79 -5.63
CA GLY A 3 -19.29 10.48 -5.27
C GLY A 3 -17.81 10.48 -4.88
N LEU A 4 -17.30 9.28 -4.57
CA LEU A 4 -15.87 9.02 -4.38
C LEU A 4 -15.25 8.44 -5.65
N PHE A 5 -14.04 8.89 -5.99
CA PHE A 5 -13.33 8.53 -7.22
C PHE A 5 -11.87 8.21 -6.96
N HIS A 6 -11.27 7.36 -7.79
CA HIS A 6 -9.84 7.02 -7.71
C HIS A 6 -8.91 8.16 -8.17
N THR A 7 -9.44 9.17 -8.86
CA THR A 7 -8.66 10.31 -9.35
C THR A 7 -9.37 11.64 -9.06
N ALA A 8 -8.59 12.71 -8.98
CA ALA A 8 -9.12 14.06 -8.81
C ALA A 8 -9.99 14.51 -9.99
N ALA A 9 -9.64 14.11 -11.23
CA ALA A 9 -10.36 14.47 -12.45
C ALA A 9 -11.71 13.73 -12.58
N GLY A 10 -11.78 12.50 -12.07
CA GLY A 10 -12.98 11.68 -11.99
C GLY A 10 -13.54 11.21 -13.35
N GLY A 11 -14.48 10.27 -13.28
CA GLY A 11 -15.19 9.68 -14.42
C GLY A 11 -15.99 8.46 -13.96
N GLN A 12 -17.07 8.09 -14.65
CA GLN A 12 -17.94 6.97 -14.20
C GLN A 12 -17.15 5.67 -14.03
N ALA A 13 -16.21 5.38 -14.94
CA ALA A 13 -15.34 4.21 -14.86
C ALA A 13 -14.33 4.25 -13.68
N GLN A 14 -14.15 5.41 -13.05
CA GLN A 14 -13.18 5.63 -11.96
C GLN A 14 -13.87 5.79 -10.60
N ARG A 15 -15.18 5.52 -10.52
CA ARG A 15 -15.92 5.62 -9.26
C ARG A 15 -15.49 4.52 -8.30
N VAL A 16 -15.40 4.87 -7.02
CA VAL A 16 -15.23 3.89 -5.95
C VAL A 16 -16.56 3.17 -5.75
N MET A 17 -16.54 1.85 -5.83
CA MET A 17 -17.74 1.00 -5.79
C MET A 17 -17.71 0.06 -4.58
N PRO A 18 -18.87 -0.31 -4.01
CA PRO A 18 -18.97 -1.41 -3.06
C PRO A 18 -18.34 -2.69 -3.61
N GLY A 19 -17.70 -3.47 -2.74
CA GLY A 19 -16.95 -4.69 -3.07
C GLY A 19 -15.54 -4.44 -3.60
N GLN A 20 -15.16 -3.18 -3.88
CA GLN A 20 -13.78 -2.88 -4.27
C GLN A 20 -12.81 -3.09 -3.12
N THR A 21 -11.58 -3.43 -3.51
CA THR A 21 -10.45 -3.60 -2.61
C THR A 21 -9.41 -2.52 -2.91
N LEU A 22 -8.97 -1.81 -1.88
CA LEU A 22 -7.91 -0.82 -1.94
C LEU A 22 -6.71 -1.37 -1.17
N ASP A 23 -5.66 -1.76 -1.90
CA ASP A 23 -4.45 -2.29 -1.28
C ASP A 23 -3.58 -1.14 -0.72
N LEU A 24 -3.33 -1.19 0.59
CA LEU A 24 -2.39 -0.34 1.32
C LEU A 24 -1.12 -1.16 1.57
N THR A 25 -0.41 -1.55 0.50
CA THR A 25 0.69 -2.52 0.58
C THR A 25 2.05 -1.96 0.21
N ALA A 26 2.11 -0.76 -0.37
CA ALA A 26 3.36 -0.08 -0.68
C ALA A 26 3.70 0.94 0.43
N PRO A 27 4.86 0.83 1.08
CA PRO A 27 5.29 1.81 2.07
C PRO A 27 5.56 3.16 1.39
N ARG A 28 5.21 4.25 2.07
CA ARG A 28 5.46 5.61 1.62
C ARG A 28 6.10 6.41 2.74
N ALA A 29 7.09 7.22 2.40
CA ALA A 29 7.65 8.18 3.34
C ALA A 29 6.64 9.32 3.60
N ASP A 30 6.43 9.62 4.87
CA ASP A 30 5.63 10.72 5.40
C ASP A 30 6.47 11.45 6.46
N PRO A 31 6.24 12.75 6.74
CA PRO A 31 6.97 13.47 7.80
C PRO A 31 6.97 12.78 9.17
N ALA A 32 5.93 11.99 9.49
CA ALA A 32 5.83 11.24 10.75
C ALA A 32 6.47 9.84 10.70
N GLY A 33 6.90 9.35 9.54
CA GLY A 33 7.46 8.01 9.36
C GLY A 33 7.00 7.31 8.09
N ILE A 34 7.03 5.98 8.06
CA ILE A 34 6.47 5.21 6.95
C ILE A 34 4.96 5.01 7.16
N VAL A 35 4.18 5.24 6.10
CA VAL A 35 2.73 5.01 6.06
C VAL A 35 2.34 4.19 4.83
N PHE A 36 1.27 3.42 4.94
CA PHE A 36 0.64 2.72 3.84
C PHE A 36 -0.67 3.43 3.50
N GLN A 37 -0.71 4.14 2.37
CA GLN A 37 -1.80 5.08 2.06
C GLN A 37 -2.34 4.94 0.64
N ARG A 38 -3.65 5.13 0.51
CA ARG A 38 -4.34 5.40 -0.75
C ARG A 38 -5.17 6.66 -0.62
N THR A 39 -5.27 7.42 -1.70
CA THR A 39 -6.12 8.61 -1.77
C THR A 39 -7.24 8.36 -2.76
N VAL A 40 -8.46 8.58 -2.31
CA VAL A 40 -9.65 8.71 -3.16
C VAL A 40 -10.16 10.14 -3.07
N TYR A 41 -11.01 10.56 -3.98
CA TYR A 41 -11.43 11.95 -4.09
C TYR A 41 -12.94 12.05 -3.99
N LEU A 42 -13.40 12.77 -2.98
CA LEU A 42 -14.79 13.21 -2.89
C LEU A 42 -15.01 14.32 -3.91
N ARG A 43 -15.95 14.11 -4.82
CA ARG A 43 -16.37 15.09 -5.80
C ARG A 43 -17.81 15.48 -5.53
N ILE A 44 -18.07 16.77 -5.41
CA ILE A 44 -19.41 17.36 -5.26
C ILE A 44 -19.55 18.41 -6.35
N GLY A 45 -20.56 18.25 -7.21
CA GLY A 45 -20.90 19.30 -8.18
C GLY A 45 -21.37 20.53 -7.42
N LEU A 46 -20.81 21.68 -7.73
CA LEU A 46 -21.23 22.97 -7.21
C LEU A 46 -22.01 23.70 -8.29
N ASP A 47 -22.95 24.54 -7.87
CA ASP A 47 -23.52 25.59 -8.70
C ASP A 47 -23.09 26.96 -8.15
N ALA A 48 -23.28 28.01 -8.97
CA ALA A 48 -22.85 29.36 -8.60
C ALA A 48 -23.62 29.94 -7.39
N ALA A 49 -24.77 29.37 -7.05
CA ALA A 49 -25.67 29.85 -5.99
C ALA A 49 -25.63 28.97 -4.73
N CYS A 50 -24.74 27.98 -4.68
CA CYS A 50 -24.61 27.07 -3.56
C CYS A 50 -24.02 27.81 -2.36
N ASP A 51 -24.81 28.05 -1.32
CA ASP A 51 -24.32 28.66 -0.10
C ASP A 51 -23.74 27.62 0.87
N ARG A 52 -24.30 26.41 0.83
CA ARG A 52 -23.90 25.34 1.74
C ARG A 52 -23.97 23.96 1.09
N PRO A 53 -22.83 23.29 0.86
CA PRO A 53 -22.81 21.92 0.39
C PRO A 53 -23.12 20.99 1.59
N ALA A 54 -24.07 20.09 1.39
CA ALA A 54 -24.40 19.05 2.36
C ALA A 54 -24.50 17.68 1.68
N LEU A 55 -24.22 16.62 2.42
CA LEU A 55 -24.50 15.27 1.93
C LEU A 55 -25.97 14.92 2.16
N THR A 56 -26.55 14.11 1.27
CA THR A 56 -27.89 13.57 1.49
C THR A 56 -27.93 12.65 2.71
N ALA A 57 -29.08 12.53 3.38
CA ALA A 57 -29.27 11.55 4.46
C ALA A 57 -29.05 10.09 4.03
N ALA A 58 -29.19 9.79 2.73
CA ALA A 58 -28.91 8.47 2.16
C ALA A 58 -27.40 8.23 1.88
N SER A 59 -26.54 9.21 2.16
CA SER A 59 -25.10 9.08 1.95
C SER A 59 -24.50 8.15 3.00
N VAL A 60 -23.77 7.14 2.55
CA VAL A 60 -23.13 6.14 3.38
C VAL A 60 -21.77 5.73 2.82
N LEU A 61 -20.79 5.60 3.72
CA LEU A 61 -19.47 5.08 3.45
C LEU A 61 -19.15 4.11 4.58
N ALA A 62 -18.81 2.88 4.22
CA ALA A 62 -18.41 1.85 5.17
C ALA A 62 -17.16 1.16 4.62
N LEU A 63 -16.10 1.13 5.42
CA LEU A 63 -14.80 0.61 5.06
C LEU A 63 -14.36 -0.43 6.07
N GLN A 64 -13.66 -1.45 5.58
CA GLN A 64 -13.16 -2.53 6.42
C GLN A 64 -11.67 -2.75 6.17
N PHE A 65 -10.85 -2.42 7.17
CA PHE A 65 -9.41 -2.65 7.17
C PHE A 65 -9.13 -4.08 7.62
N GLN A 66 -8.50 -4.87 6.75
CA GLN A 66 -8.24 -6.29 6.95
C GLN A 66 -6.74 -6.61 6.88
N PRO A 67 -6.27 -7.62 7.63
CA PRO A 67 -4.94 -8.19 7.44
C PRO A 67 -4.69 -8.64 6.00
N CYS A 68 -3.44 -8.62 5.57
CA CYS A 68 -3.04 -9.10 4.26
C CYS A 68 -1.66 -9.77 4.29
N THR A 69 -1.32 -10.46 3.20
CA THR A 69 0.05 -10.92 2.94
C THR A 69 0.62 -10.14 1.76
N VAL A 70 1.77 -9.51 1.96
CA VAL A 70 2.52 -8.83 0.91
C VAL A 70 3.62 -9.77 0.43
N THR A 71 3.68 -10.04 -0.88
CA THR A 71 4.81 -10.75 -1.48
C THR A 71 5.85 -9.73 -1.92
N VAL A 72 7.05 -9.84 -1.38
CA VAL A 72 8.20 -8.98 -1.70
C VAL A 72 9.26 -9.83 -2.35
N ASP A 73 9.64 -9.45 -3.55
CA ASP A 73 10.82 -9.96 -4.23
C ASP A 73 11.82 -8.84 -4.49
N ALA A 74 12.92 -9.23 -5.08
CA ALA A 74 14.07 -8.41 -5.35
C ALA A 74 13.74 -7.17 -6.26
N ASN A 75 12.65 -7.19 -7.04
CA ASN A 75 12.16 -6.07 -7.88
C ASN A 75 11.02 -5.27 -7.22
N THR A 76 10.68 -5.54 -5.97
CA THR A 76 9.61 -4.80 -5.28
C THR A 76 10.18 -3.50 -4.75
N ASP A 77 10.40 -2.53 -5.65
CA ASP A 77 11.16 -1.30 -5.40
C ASP A 77 10.66 -0.49 -4.20
N ASP A 78 9.35 -0.44 -3.97
CA ASP A 78 8.78 0.25 -2.81
C ASP A 78 9.24 -0.37 -1.48
N TRP A 79 9.49 -1.69 -1.45
CA TRP A 79 9.87 -2.43 -0.25
C TRP A 79 11.36 -2.66 -0.10
N VAL A 80 12.12 -2.75 -1.19
CA VAL A 80 13.49 -3.25 -1.17
C VAL A 80 14.48 -2.11 -1.31
N GLN A 81 15.23 -1.84 -0.24
CA GLN A 81 16.38 -0.94 -0.28
C GLN A 81 17.65 -1.66 -0.71
N ARG A 82 17.77 -2.95 -0.38
CA ARG A 82 18.91 -3.79 -0.76
C ARG A 82 18.49 -5.23 -0.89
N TRP A 83 18.90 -5.87 -1.98
CA TRP A 83 18.76 -7.30 -2.18
C TRP A 83 20.01 -7.87 -2.85
N GLN A 84 20.97 -8.32 -2.04
CA GLN A 84 22.22 -8.87 -2.55
C GLN A 84 22.09 -10.38 -2.65
N GLY A 85 21.67 -10.86 -3.82
CA GLY A 85 21.38 -12.27 -4.07
C GLY A 85 22.58 -13.21 -3.90
N GLY A 86 22.29 -14.48 -3.63
CA GLY A 86 23.26 -15.56 -3.41
C GLY A 86 22.74 -16.61 -2.43
N ALA A 87 23.53 -17.67 -2.19
CA ALA A 87 23.19 -18.66 -1.16
C ALA A 87 23.13 -18.05 0.24
N ARG A 88 23.84 -16.92 0.43
CA ARG A 88 23.67 -15.99 1.54
C ARG A 88 23.15 -14.68 0.95
N THR A 89 21.85 -14.45 1.07
CA THR A 89 21.22 -13.24 0.54
C THR A 89 21.05 -12.22 1.65
N ARG A 90 21.64 -11.03 1.49
CA ARG A 90 21.43 -9.90 2.40
C ARG A 90 20.27 -9.05 1.91
N VAL A 91 19.27 -8.86 2.76
CA VAL A 91 18.05 -8.09 2.46
C VAL A 91 17.96 -6.90 3.40
N GLU A 92 17.61 -5.73 2.85
CA GLU A 92 17.25 -4.52 3.58
C GLU A 92 15.90 -4.03 3.03
N LEU A 93 14.90 -4.00 3.91
CA LEU A 93 13.55 -3.55 3.63
C LEU A 93 13.40 -2.07 4.00
N ALA A 94 12.56 -1.34 3.27
CA ALA A 94 12.22 0.05 3.53
C ALA A 94 11.49 0.26 4.88
N TRP A 95 10.88 -0.80 5.41
CA TRP A 95 10.17 -0.80 6.68
C TRP A 95 10.33 -2.16 7.39
N PRO A 96 10.48 -2.20 8.72
CA PRO A 96 10.57 -3.46 9.46
C PRO A 96 9.24 -4.21 9.39
N ALA A 97 9.19 -5.32 8.66
CA ALA A 97 7.98 -6.12 8.50
C ALA A 97 8.11 -7.52 9.10
N PRO A 98 7.01 -8.12 9.59
CA PRO A 98 7.00 -9.53 9.97
C PRO A 98 7.07 -10.43 8.73
N VAL A 99 8.22 -11.05 8.49
CA VAL A 99 8.35 -12.15 7.53
C VAL A 99 7.66 -13.38 8.13
N ILE A 100 6.76 -13.99 7.37
CA ILE A 100 6.01 -15.19 7.80
C ILE A 100 6.29 -16.42 6.94
N ARG A 101 6.81 -16.23 5.72
CA ARG A 101 7.24 -17.32 4.83
C ARG A 101 8.33 -16.80 3.90
N VAL A 102 9.23 -17.69 3.52
CA VAL A 102 10.33 -17.40 2.60
C VAL A 102 10.36 -18.46 1.50
N ASP A 103 10.43 -18.01 0.25
CA ASP A 103 10.47 -18.87 -0.92
C ASP A 103 11.84 -18.88 -1.56
N SER A 104 12.27 -20.08 -1.95
CA SER A 104 13.45 -20.32 -2.78
C SER A 104 13.11 -21.29 -3.89
N ALA A 105 13.54 -20.98 -5.10
CA ALA A 105 13.45 -21.89 -6.22
C ALA A 105 14.57 -22.95 -6.23
N LEU A 106 15.70 -22.68 -5.56
CA LEU A 106 16.89 -23.53 -5.59
C LEU A 106 17.09 -24.37 -4.32
N TYR A 107 16.63 -23.88 -3.17
CA TYR A 107 16.96 -24.44 -1.86
C TYR A 107 15.71 -24.92 -1.14
N GLY A 108 15.87 -25.93 -0.28
CA GLY A 108 14.81 -26.52 0.53
C GLY A 108 14.68 -25.88 1.90
N VAL A 109 15.77 -25.34 2.44
CA VAL A 109 15.85 -24.80 3.81
C VAL A 109 16.37 -23.38 3.79
N VAL A 110 15.86 -22.56 4.72
CA VAL A 110 16.32 -21.20 4.98
C VAL A 110 16.53 -21.00 6.48
N ALA A 111 17.58 -20.25 6.79
CA ALA A 111 17.87 -19.71 8.11
C ALA A 111 17.98 -18.18 8.03
N LEU A 112 17.23 -17.47 8.86
CA LEU A 112 17.21 -16.01 8.92
C LEU A 112 18.05 -15.52 10.11
N HIS A 113 19.00 -14.64 9.83
CA HIS A 113 19.92 -14.06 10.80
C HIS A 113 19.70 -12.55 10.87
N ARG A 114 19.57 -12.00 12.08
CA ARG A 114 19.58 -10.55 12.29
C ARG A 114 20.91 -9.94 11.88
N VAL A 115 20.82 -8.73 11.35
CA VAL A 115 21.97 -7.91 10.96
C VAL A 115 21.90 -6.60 11.72
N ASP A 116 22.94 -6.30 12.49
CA ASP A 116 23.09 -5.06 13.24
C ASP A 116 24.30 -4.30 12.68
N GLY A 117 24.03 -3.31 11.83
CA GLY A 117 25.07 -2.67 11.02
C GLY A 117 25.69 -3.66 10.04
N GLU A 118 26.97 -3.96 10.21
CA GLU A 118 27.69 -4.96 9.40
C GLU A 118 27.83 -6.33 10.09
N ALA A 119 27.45 -6.44 11.37
CA ALA A 119 27.53 -7.70 12.09
C ALA A 119 26.31 -8.58 11.78
N VAL A 120 26.56 -9.87 11.55
CA VAL A 120 25.51 -10.88 11.36
C VAL A 120 25.49 -11.78 12.59
N ALA A 121 24.31 -12.01 13.15
CA ALA A 121 24.15 -12.93 14.28
C ALA A 121 24.69 -14.33 13.94
N GLU A 122 25.46 -14.93 14.86
CA GLU A 122 26.06 -16.25 14.65
C GLU A 122 24.99 -17.34 14.54
N GLN A 123 24.03 -17.32 15.47
CA GLN A 123 22.90 -18.24 15.50
C GLN A 123 21.73 -17.72 14.67
N PRO A 124 20.97 -18.60 14.00
CA PRO A 124 19.77 -18.19 13.28
C PRO A 124 18.68 -17.76 14.27
N THR A 125 18.02 -16.65 13.96
CA THR A 125 16.85 -16.19 14.73
C THR A 125 15.60 -16.98 14.36
N ALA A 126 15.48 -17.37 13.09
CA ALA A 126 14.40 -18.24 12.62
C ALA A 126 14.94 -19.22 11.57
N SER A 127 14.32 -20.39 11.44
CA SER A 127 14.67 -21.36 10.39
C SER A 127 13.43 -22.14 9.98
N ALA A 128 13.31 -22.45 8.70
CA ALA A 128 12.20 -23.24 8.18
C ALA A 128 12.53 -23.92 6.85
N SER A 129 11.68 -24.85 6.45
CA SER A 129 11.60 -25.26 5.05
C SER A 129 11.09 -24.10 4.21
N THR A 130 11.76 -23.81 3.10
CA THR A 130 11.31 -22.81 2.12
C THR A 130 9.91 -23.16 1.59
N GLY A 131 9.03 -22.16 1.49
CA GLY A 131 7.61 -22.36 1.17
C GLY A 131 6.71 -22.70 2.37
N ALA A 132 7.29 -23.10 3.52
CA ALA A 132 6.53 -23.29 4.75
C ALA A 132 6.40 -21.98 5.54
N ALA A 133 5.38 -21.90 6.40
CA ALA A 133 5.26 -20.82 7.37
C ALA A 133 6.38 -20.93 8.42
N LEU A 134 6.88 -19.78 8.87
CA LEU A 134 7.74 -19.71 10.05
C LEU A 134 6.91 -20.03 11.30
N SER A 135 7.53 -20.65 12.30
CA SER A 135 6.88 -20.94 13.59
C SER A 135 6.44 -19.67 14.32
N GLU A 136 7.26 -18.62 14.20
CA GLU A 136 6.96 -17.27 14.66
C GLU A 136 7.36 -16.26 13.56
N PRO A 137 6.64 -15.14 13.42
CA PRO A 137 7.04 -14.09 12.47
C PRO A 137 8.43 -13.54 12.79
N PHE A 138 9.31 -13.51 11.79
CA PHE A 138 10.62 -12.89 11.89
C PHE A 138 10.53 -11.41 11.53
N VAL A 139 10.73 -10.52 12.50
CA VAL A 139 10.66 -9.06 12.30
C VAL A 139 12.07 -8.46 12.25
N ALA A 140 12.42 -7.88 11.10
CA ALA A 140 13.63 -7.09 10.91
C ALA A 140 13.52 -6.20 9.66
N ALA A 141 14.20 -5.04 9.66
CA ALA A 141 14.42 -4.26 8.43
C ALA A 141 15.62 -4.80 7.64
N ALA A 142 16.71 -5.19 8.32
CA ALA A 142 17.90 -5.76 7.70
C ALA A 142 18.19 -7.17 8.24
N PHE A 143 18.47 -8.11 7.34
CA PHE A 143 18.78 -9.50 7.71
C PHE A 143 19.54 -10.25 6.62
N GLU A 144 20.12 -11.38 6.99
CA GLU A 144 20.73 -12.35 6.07
C GLU A 144 19.89 -13.64 6.03
N ALA A 145 19.49 -14.04 4.82
CA ALA A 145 18.90 -15.34 4.55
C ALA A 145 19.98 -16.30 4.07
N ARG A 146 20.28 -17.32 4.87
CA ARG A 146 21.18 -18.42 4.51
C ARG A 146 20.35 -19.59 3.99
N LEU A 147 20.60 -19.96 2.74
CA LEU A 147 19.87 -20.97 2.01
C LEU A 147 20.68 -22.27 1.95
N SER A 148 20.01 -23.40 2.15
CA SER A 148 20.66 -24.71 2.16
C SER A 148 19.72 -25.83 1.67
N ALA A 149 20.26 -27.05 1.58
CA ALA A 149 19.59 -28.23 1.02
C ALA A 149 19.12 -27.98 -0.43
N ASP A 150 20.05 -28.06 -1.40
CA ASP A 150 19.73 -27.91 -2.82
C ASP A 150 18.56 -28.81 -3.24
N ARG A 151 17.60 -28.24 -3.95
CA ARG A 151 16.48 -28.97 -4.54
C ARG A 151 16.98 -29.78 -5.74
N PRO A 152 16.82 -31.11 -5.75
CA PRO A 152 17.34 -31.96 -6.83
C PRO A 152 16.87 -31.50 -8.22
N GLY A 153 17.83 -31.24 -9.11
CA GLY A 153 17.59 -30.83 -10.49
C GLY A 153 17.06 -29.40 -10.67
N ALA A 154 16.73 -28.65 -9.62
CA ALA A 154 16.18 -27.29 -9.73
C ALA A 154 17.17 -26.33 -10.40
N ARG A 155 18.44 -26.36 -9.96
CA ARG A 155 19.52 -25.54 -10.54
C ARG A 155 19.73 -25.82 -12.02
N GLN A 156 19.75 -27.10 -12.41
CA GLN A 156 19.94 -27.49 -13.82
C GLN A 156 18.77 -27.01 -14.70
N ARG A 157 17.54 -27.11 -14.21
CA ARG A 157 16.35 -26.59 -14.90
C ARG A 157 16.42 -25.07 -15.07
N ARG A 158 16.70 -24.33 -14.00
CA ARG A 158 16.84 -22.85 -14.04
C ARG A 158 17.99 -22.39 -14.92
N LYS A 159 19.11 -23.12 -14.94
CA LYS A 159 20.23 -22.86 -15.85
C LYS A 159 19.80 -23.01 -17.31
N ALA A 160 19.09 -24.09 -17.66
CA ALA A 160 18.61 -24.30 -19.02
C ALA A 160 17.64 -23.18 -19.45
N GLU A 161 16.69 -22.80 -18.58
CA GLU A 161 15.78 -21.68 -18.80
C GLU A 161 16.51 -20.36 -19.02
N LEU A 162 17.54 -20.07 -18.21
CA LEU A 162 18.34 -18.85 -18.33
C LEU A 162 19.11 -18.80 -19.66
N ILE A 163 19.73 -19.91 -20.06
CA ILE A 163 20.47 -20.00 -21.33
C ILE A 163 19.52 -19.76 -22.51
N ALA A 164 18.35 -20.40 -22.50
CA ALA A 164 17.33 -20.20 -23.53
C ALA A 164 16.85 -18.74 -23.60
N ARG A 165 16.66 -18.08 -22.44
CA ARG A 165 16.29 -16.65 -22.39
C ARG A 165 17.37 -15.74 -22.98
N ARG A 166 18.64 -15.99 -22.68
CA ARG A 166 19.78 -15.24 -23.24
C ARG A 166 19.87 -15.41 -24.76
N GLN A 167 19.69 -16.62 -25.26
CA GLN A 167 19.67 -16.91 -26.71
C GLN A 167 18.51 -16.23 -27.43
N ALA A 168 17.34 -16.13 -26.78
CA ALA A 168 16.18 -15.43 -27.32
C ALA A 168 16.28 -13.90 -27.23
N HIS A 169 17.44 -13.33 -26.87
CA HIS A 169 17.68 -11.89 -26.66
C HIS A 169 16.63 -11.21 -25.76
N ARG A 170 16.09 -11.93 -24.77
CA ARG A 170 15.15 -11.36 -23.80
C ARG A 170 15.92 -10.64 -22.70
N SER A 171 15.37 -9.54 -22.20
CA SER A 171 15.93 -8.80 -21.07
C SER A 171 16.05 -9.70 -19.84
N LEU A 172 17.16 -9.55 -19.12
CA LEU A 172 17.39 -10.20 -17.84
C LEU A 172 17.05 -9.20 -16.74
N SER A 173 16.27 -9.60 -15.74
CA SER A 173 15.92 -8.70 -14.63
C SER A 173 17.11 -8.54 -13.68
N ALA A 174 18.02 -7.63 -14.01
CA ALA A 174 19.21 -7.37 -13.19
C ALA A 174 18.94 -6.44 -12.01
N ALA A 175 18.01 -5.51 -12.18
CA ALA A 175 17.51 -4.65 -11.10
C ALA A 175 17.06 -5.48 -9.90
N ALA A 176 16.37 -6.60 -10.16
CA ALA A 176 15.96 -7.60 -9.17
C ALA A 176 17.04 -7.81 -8.11
N VAL A 177 18.23 -8.23 -8.52
CA VAL A 177 19.23 -8.78 -7.59
C VAL A 177 20.30 -7.76 -7.24
N GLY A 178 20.01 -6.46 -7.40
CA GLY A 178 20.96 -5.37 -7.15
C GLY A 178 22.20 -5.45 -8.05
N ARG A 179 22.02 -5.81 -9.33
CA ARG A 179 23.10 -5.92 -10.33
C ARG A 179 22.81 -5.05 -11.54
N THR A 180 23.86 -4.69 -12.27
CA THR A 180 23.70 -4.10 -13.60
C THR A 180 23.30 -5.19 -14.60
N GLU A 181 22.50 -4.83 -15.62
CA GLU A 181 22.14 -5.76 -16.70
C GLU A 181 23.37 -6.37 -17.36
N LYS A 182 24.41 -5.56 -17.55
CA LYS A 182 25.71 -5.99 -18.07
C LYS A 182 26.36 -7.05 -17.18
N ALA A 183 26.42 -6.83 -15.86
CA ALA A 183 27.00 -7.79 -14.93
C ALA A 183 26.23 -9.12 -14.94
N LEU A 184 24.89 -9.06 -14.98
CA LEU A 184 24.06 -10.27 -15.03
C LEU A 184 24.18 -11.00 -16.37
N ALA A 185 24.32 -10.29 -17.49
CA ALA A 185 24.49 -10.89 -18.81
C ALA A 185 25.87 -11.57 -18.96
N GLN A 186 26.92 -10.98 -18.38
CA GLN A 186 28.30 -11.49 -18.46
C GLN A 186 28.61 -12.59 -17.44
N ALA A 187 27.83 -12.70 -16.36
CA ALA A 187 28.03 -13.74 -15.36
C ALA A 187 27.87 -15.15 -15.92
N ALA A 188 28.66 -16.08 -15.37
CA ALA A 188 28.51 -17.50 -15.62
C ALA A 188 27.06 -17.94 -15.31
N PRO A 189 26.45 -18.83 -16.11
CA PRO A 189 25.05 -19.21 -15.94
C PRO A 189 24.71 -19.69 -14.51
N GLU A 190 25.61 -20.41 -13.86
CA GLU A 190 25.45 -20.90 -12.50
C GLU A 190 25.34 -19.76 -11.49
N GLN A 191 26.20 -18.76 -11.63
CA GLN A 191 26.24 -17.59 -10.75
C GLN A 191 25.00 -16.71 -10.96
N ALA A 192 24.59 -16.51 -12.22
CA ALA A 192 23.39 -15.76 -12.54
C ALA A 192 22.11 -16.49 -12.04
N VAL A 193 22.07 -17.82 -12.13
CA VAL A 193 20.98 -18.63 -11.55
C VAL A 193 20.93 -18.45 -10.04
N GLU A 194 22.08 -18.49 -9.37
CA GLU A 194 22.16 -18.32 -7.94
C GLU A 194 21.63 -16.95 -7.49
N TRP A 195 22.03 -15.87 -8.17
CA TRP A 195 21.53 -14.53 -7.86
C TRP A 195 20.01 -14.42 -8.06
N LEU A 196 19.50 -14.89 -9.20
CA LEU A 196 18.09 -14.72 -9.59
C LEU A 196 17.11 -15.63 -8.86
N TYR A 197 17.56 -16.82 -8.45
CA TYR A 197 16.66 -17.88 -8.00
C TYR A 197 17.00 -18.43 -6.61
N GLY A 198 18.11 -17.99 -6.01
CA GLY A 198 18.50 -18.34 -4.64
C GLY A 198 17.40 -17.96 -3.65
N LEU A 199 17.24 -16.68 -3.33
CA LEU A 199 16.07 -16.18 -2.60
C LEU A 199 15.06 -15.63 -3.61
N SER A 200 13.87 -16.25 -3.68
CA SER A 200 12.87 -15.90 -4.70
C SER A 200 11.85 -14.88 -4.21
N ALA A 201 11.34 -15.04 -2.99
CA ALA A 201 10.38 -14.11 -2.41
C ALA A 201 10.33 -14.20 -0.88
N LEU A 202 9.87 -13.12 -0.27
CA LEU A 202 9.47 -13.01 1.13
C LEU A 202 7.96 -12.79 1.17
N HIS A 203 7.30 -13.40 2.12
CA HIS A 203 5.89 -13.15 2.41
C HIS A 203 5.82 -12.43 3.75
N LEU A 204 5.35 -11.19 3.72
CA LEU A 204 5.25 -10.31 4.86
C LEU A 204 3.81 -10.30 5.36
N ALA A 205 3.61 -10.46 6.66
CA ALA A 205 2.31 -10.27 7.28
C ALA A 205 2.05 -8.77 7.47
N GLY A 206 0.86 -8.36 7.06
CA GLY A 206 0.31 -7.05 7.32
C GLY A 206 -0.95 -7.15 8.16
N ALA A 207 -1.09 -6.27 9.14
CA ALA A 207 -2.30 -6.10 9.92
C ALA A 207 -2.58 -4.60 10.07
N PRO A 208 -3.85 -4.16 10.11
CA PRO A 208 -4.15 -2.76 10.34
C PRO A 208 -3.47 -2.28 11.63
N SER A 209 -2.73 -1.19 11.54
CA SER A 209 -2.17 -0.48 12.69
C SER A 209 -2.47 1.00 12.54
N SER A 210 -3.06 1.59 13.56
CA SER A 210 -3.54 2.97 13.54
C SER A 210 -4.38 3.33 12.29
N PRO A 211 -5.32 2.48 11.81
CA PRO A 211 -6.05 2.77 10.58
C PRO A 211 -6.80 4.09 10.72
N ARG A 212 -6.77 4.88 9.65
CA ARG A 212 -7.28 6.26 9.68
C ARG A 212 -7.83 6.71 8.35
N LEU A 213 -8.74 7.67 8.45
CA LEU A 213 -9.34 8.40 7.34
C LEU A 213 -9.10 9.88 7.57
N THR A 214 -8.64 10.59 6.54
CA THR A 214 -8.38 12.02 6.64
C THR A 214 -8.93 12.72 5.40
N LEU A 215 -9.94 13.56 5.62
CA LEU A 215 -10.49 14.43 4.58
C LEU A 215 -9.70 15.74 4.58
N ARG A 216 -9.14 16.10 3.43
CA ARG A 216 -8.30 17.30 3.27
C ARG A 216 -8.95 18.34 2.38
N SER A 217 -8.47 19.58 2.51
CA SER A 217 -8.77 20.66 1.58
C SER A 217 -8.34 20.32 0.15
N ALA A 218 -8.88 21.03 -0.83
CA ALA A 218 -8.64 20.76 -2.26
C ALA A 218 -7.15 20.84 -2.66
N ASP A 219 -6.36 21.66 -1.95
CA ASP A 219 -4.91 21.78 -2.12
C ASP A 219 -4.10 20.80 -1.25
N GLY A 220 -4.77 19.99 -0.42
CA GLY A 220 -4.16 19.04 0.52
C GLY A 220 -3.56 19.67 1.78
N GLY A 221 -3.57 21.01 1.91
CA GLY A 221 -2.85 21.72 2.97
C GLY A 221 -3.49 21.65 4.35
N GLU A 222 -4.83 21.55 4.43
CA GLU A 222 -5.59 21.55 5.68
C GLU A 222 -6.29 20.20 5.90
N VAL A 223 -6.26 19.71 7.14
CA VAL A 223 -7.07 18.58 7.59
C VAL A 223 -8.44 19.10 7.99
N LEU A 224 -9.48 18.73 7.24
CA LEU A 224 -10.85 19.19 7.46
C LEU A 224 -11.61 18.27 8.43
N TRP A 225 -11.29 16.97 8.39
CA TRP A 225 -11.88 15.96 9.26
C TRP A 225 -10.98 14.75 9.34
N GLN A 226 -11.01 14.06 10.48
CA GLN A 226 -10.22 12.85 10.70
C GLN A 226 -10.96 11.83 11.57
N TRP A 227 -10.79 10.57 11.22
CA TRP A 227 -11.03 9.43 12.10
C TRP A 227 -9.75 8.60 12.23
N LEU A 228 -9.51 8.05 13.41
CA LEU A 228 -8.36 7.23 13.76
C LEU A 228 -8.78 6.17 14.79
N GLU A 229 -8.46 4.91 14.52
CA GLU A 229 -8.46 3.85 15.52
C GLU A 229 -7.01 3.63 15.97
N PRO A 230 -6.60 3.99 17.20
CA PRO A 230 -5.19 4.01 17.58
C PRO A 230 -4.59 2.61 17.79
N GLY A 231 -3.33 2.45 17.38
CA GLY A 231 -2.53 1.28 17.72
C GLY A 231 -2.77 0.03 16.85
N PRO A 232 -2.07 -1.07 17.16
CA PRO A 232 -2.14 -2.31 16.38
C PRO A 232 -3.48 -3.00 16.56
N GLN A 233 -4.05 -3.51 15.46
CA GLN A 233 -5.34 -4.16 15.45
C GLN A 233 -5.15 -5.65 15.26
N ALA A 234 -5.60 -6.45 16.23
CA ALA A 234 -5.48 -7.90 16.21
C ALA A 234 -6.39 -8.56 15.16
N ALA A 235 -7.39 -7.83 14.67
CA ALA A 235 -8.39 -8.30 13.73
C ALA A 235 -8.81 -7.17 12.78
N THR A 236 -9.77 -7.49 11.94
CA THR A 236 -10.42 -6.56 11.03
C THR A 236 -11.06 -5.38 11.76
N VAL A 237 -10.80 -4.15 11.30
CA VAL A 237 -11.44 -2.92 11.82
C VAL A 237 -12.45 -2.42 10.81
N THR A 238 -13.67 -2.14 11.29
CA THR A 238 -14.74 -1.58 10.45
C THR A 238 -14.99 -0.14 10.86
N TRP A 239 -14.92 0.76 9.88
CA TRP A 239 -15.36 2.13 10.04
C TRP A 239 -16.68 2.35 9.31
N GLN A 240 -17.70 2.78 10.05
CA GLN A 240 -18.99 3.16 9.52
C GLN A 240 -19.61 4.19 10.49
N PRO A 241 -19.71 5.48 10.10
CA PRO A 241 -20.35 6.48 10.95
C PRO A 241 -21.87 6.25 10.98
N ALA A 242 -22.53 6.64 12.07
CA ALA A 242 -23.98 6.56 12.19
C ALA A 242 -24.69 7.42 11.13
N ALA A 243 -24.21 8.64 10.91
CA ALA A 243 -24.66 9.55 9.87
C ALA A 243 -23.45 10.22 9.20
N LEU A 244 -23.14 9.81 7.97
CA LEU A 244 -21.99 10.37 7.22
C LEU A 244 -22.18 11.88 6.96
N ALA A 245 -23.40 12.30 6.66
CA ALA A 245 -23.72 13.69 6.40
C ALA A 245 -23.37 14.59 7.59
N GLU A 246 -23.78 14.21 8.79
CA GLU A 246 -23.46 14.95 10.02
C GLU A 246 -21.96 14.96 10.30
N ALA A 247 -21.30 13.80 10.13
CA ALA A 247 -19.86 13.67 10.39
C ALA A 247 -19.01 14.59 9.51
N TRP A 248 -19.44 14.86 8.27
CA TRP A 248 -18.66 15.66 7.30
C TRP A 248 -19.19 17.08 7.08
N GLN A 249 -20.31 17.47 7.71
CA GLN A 249 -20.94 18.77 7.43
C GLN A 249 -19.99 19.96 7.67
N ALA A 250 -19.35 20.00 8.84
CA ALA A 250 -18.41 21.07 9.18
C ALA A 250 -17.19 21.11 8.23
N ALA A 251 -16.73 19.94 7.77
CA ALA A 251 -15.62 19.84 6.83
C ALA A 251 -15.98 20.38 5.44
N LEU A 252 -17.21 20.12 4.97
CA LEU A 252 -17.70 20.62 3.68
C LEU A 252 -17.89 22.14 3.68
N GLU A 253 -18.44 22.69 4.77
CA GLU A 253 -18.56 24.14 4.95
C GLU A 253 -17.20 24.83 4.98
N ARG A 254 -16.26 24.26 5.74
CA ARG A 254 -14.88 24.76 5.81
C ARG A 254 -14.21 24.70 4.44
N ALA A 255 -14.37 23.60 3.71
CA ALA A 255 -13.83 23.46 2.37
C ALA A 255 -14.35 24.52 1.39
N LEU A 256 -15.66 24.80 1.42
CA LEU A 256 -16.24 25.85 0.58
C LEU A 256 -15.69 27.22 0.95
N GLY A 257 -15.64 27.56 2.24
CA GLY A 257 -15.09 28.84 2.71
C GLY A 257 -13.62 29.06 2.29
N LEU A 258 -12.80 27.99 2.29
CA LEU A 258 -11.42 28.04 1.80
C LEU A 258 -11.33 28.28 0.28
N LEU A 259 -12.29 27.76 -0.50
CA LEU A 259 -12.34 28.02 -1.94
C LEU A 259 -12.76 29.46 -2.23
N ASP A 260 -13.77 29.96 -1.52
CA ASP A 260 -14.29 31.32 -1.70
C ASP A 260 -13.23 32.39 -1.43
N ALA A 261 -12.35 32.14 -0.45
CA ALA A 261 -11.23 33.02 -0.16
C ALA A 261 -10.16 33.05 -1.29
N LYS A 262 -10.14 32.06 -2.19
CA LYS A 262 -9.10 31.91 -3.24
C LYS A 262 -9.54 32.41 -4.60
N GLY A 263 -10.82 32.75 -4.80
CA GLY A 263 -11.32 33.33 -6.04
C GLY A 263 -12.63 32.68 -6.51
N PRO A 264 -12.91 32.68 -7.82
CA PRO A 264 -14.18 32.18 -8.33
C PRO A 264 -14.35 30.68 -8.06
N ARG A 265 -15.54 30.30 -7.58
CA ARG A 265 -15.88 28.91 -7.26
C ARG A 265 -15.76 28.01 -8.50
N PRO A 266 -15.09 26.84 -8.39
CA PRO A 266 -15.10 25.86 -9.45
C PRO A 266 -16.48 25.18 -9.55
N ALA A 267 -16.80 24.62 -10.71
CA ALA A 267 -18.04 23.85 -10.91
C ALA A 267 -18.07 22.53 -10.11
N VAL A 268 -16.93 22.08 -9.57
CA VAL A 268 -16.82 20.86 -8.78
C VAL A 268 -15.87 21.10 -7.61
N LEU A 269 -16.35 20.83 -6.41
CA LEU A 269 -15.55 20.68 -5.21
C LEU A 269 -14.87 19.31 -5.24
N VAL A 270 -13.54 19.28 -5.17
CA VAL A 270 -12.74 18.05 -5.14
C VAL A 270 -11.93 18.00 -3.86
N LEU A 271 -12.21 17.05 -2.99
CA LEU A 271 -11.56 16.89 -1.69
C LEU A 271 -10.85 15.53 -1.60
N PRO A 272 -9.54 15.48 -1.34
CA PRO A 272 -8.83 14.23 -1.07
C PRO A 272 -9.31 13.60 0.23
N LEU A 273 -9.67 12.31 0.17
CA LEU A 273 -9.86 11.43 1.31
C LEU A 273 -8.70 10.44 1.33
N GLU A 274 -7.81 10.61 2.30
CA GLU A 274 -6.69 9.71 2.54
C GLU A 274 -7.15 8.55 3.42
N ILE A 275 -6.82 7.34 3.00
CA ILE A 275 -7.08 6.08 3.69
C ILE A 275 -5.72 5.49 4.01
N ALA A 276 -5.38 5.39 5.29
CA ALA A 276 -4.02 5.07 5.70
C ALA A 276 -3.94 4.10 6.89
N SER A 277 -2.79 3.44 7.02
CA SER A 277 -2.39 2.62 8.15
C SER A 277 -0.86 2.64 8.32
N ASP A 278 -0.37 2.43 9.54
CA ASP A 278 1.07 2.36 9.86
C ASP A 278 1.71 1.00 9.49
N ALA A 279 0.90 0.03 9.09
CA ALA A 279 1.32 -1.28 8.64
C ALA A 279 0.53 -1.67 7.38
N PRO A 280 1.09 -2.57 6.52
CA PRO A 280 0.41 -2.93 5.30
C PRO A 280 -0.91 -3.63 5.63
N CYS A 281 -1.97 -3.26 4.92
CA CYS A 281 -3.27 -3.88 5.08
C CYS A 281 -4.09 -3.71 3.80
N ARG A 282 -5.28 -4.29 3.81
CA ARG A 282 -6.24 -4.20 2.71
C ARG A 282 -7.50 -3.50 3.19
N VAL A 283 -8.04 -2.58 2.40
CA VAL A 283 -9.30 -1.92 2.71
C VAL A 283 -10.39 -2.39 1.76
N HIS A 284 -11.41 -3.03 2.31
CA HIS A 284 -12.61 -3.40 1.58
C HIS A 284 -13.65 -2.30 1.68
N VAL A 285 -14.14 -1.86 0.53
CA VAL A 285 -15.21 -0.87 0.44
C VAL A 285 -16.53 -1.61 0.57
N MET A 286 -17.16 -1.54 1.74
CA MET A 286 -18.43 -2.20 1.99
C MET A 286 -19.60 -1.40 1.39
N GLN A 287 -19.54 -0.08 1.53
CA GLN A 287 -20.52 0.86 0.98
C GLN A 287 -19.79 2.14 0.56
N ALA A 288 -20.20 2.77 -0.54
CA ALA A 288 -19.61 4.01 -1.06
C ALA A 288 -20.64 4.89 -1.81
N GLN A 289 -21.84 5.02 -1.25
CA GLN A 289 -22.88 5.86 -1.82
C GLN A 289 -22.77 7.26 -1.23
N VAL A 290 -22.29 8.22 -2.01
CA VAL A 290 -22.23 9.62 -1.58
C VAL A 290 -23.07 10.47 -2.52
N GLY A 291 -24.20 10.96 -2.00
CA GLY A 291 -25.03 11.98 -2.61
C GLY A 291 -24.78 13.33 -1.94
N ALA A 292 -24.99 14.41 -2.68
CA ALA A 292 -24.89 15.76 -2.16
C ALA A 292 -26.05 16.61 -2.65
N VAL A 293 -26.48 17.52 -1.78
CA VAL A 293 -27.47 18.57 -2.03
C VAL A 293 -26.79 19.91 -1.81
N LEU A 294 -27.19 20.90 -2.60
CA LEU A 294 -26.70 22.26 -2.51
C LEU A 294 -27.81 23.08 -1.88
N GLU A 295 -27.59 23.55 -0.66
CA GLU A 295 -28.52 24.44 0.02
C GLU A 295 -28.21 25.87 -0.39
N GLN A 296 -29.25 26.59 -0.81
CA GLN A 296 -29.22 28.04 -0.94
C GLN A 296 -29.76 28.60 0.36
N VAL A 297 -29.02 29.49 1.02
CA VAL A 297 -29.56 30.26 2.15
C VAL A 297 -30.41 31.37 1.54
N GLY A 298 -31.60 30.98 1.08
CA GLY A 298 -32.62 31.93 0.66
C GLY A 298 -33.05 32.76 1.85
N GLY A 299 -32.81 34.08 1.75
CA GLY A 299 -33.24 35.07 2.70
C GLY A 299 -34.72 34.94 3.06
N GLU A 300 -35.03 35.37 4.28
CA GLU A 300 -36.37 35.52 4.80
C GLU A 300 -37.34 35.97 3.70
N GLY A 301 -38.38 35.16 3.49
CA GLY A 301 -39.52 35.57 2.69
C GLY A 301 -40.17 36.80 3.31
N VAL A 302 -39.74 37.98 2.87
CA VAL A 302 -40.59 39.16 2.88
C VAL A 302 -41.49 39.02 1.66
N ALA A 303 -42.68 38.47 1.88
CA ALA A 303 -43.82 38.71 1.00
C ALA A 303 -44.91 39.37 1.86
N GLN A 304 -45.09 40.66 1.59
CA GLN A 304 -46.24 41.48 1.95
C GLN A 304 -47.52 40.93 1.32
#